data_AF-A0A7S3BZ73-F1
#
_entry.id   AF-A0A7S3BZ73-F1
#
_cell.length_a   1.000
_cell.length_b   1.000
_cell.length_c   1.000
_cell.angle_alpha   90.00
_cell.angle_beta   90.00
_cell.angle_gamma   90.00
#
_symmetry.space_group_name_H-M   'P 1'
#
loop_
_entity.id
_entity.type
_entity.pdbx_description
1 polymer ?
#
loop_
_entity_poly.entity_id
_entity_poly.type
_entity_poly.pdbx_seq_one_letter_code
_entity_poly.pdbx_strand_id
1 'polypeptide(L)'
;MNRKDIINDPGIGNKAEAYEAFDDIPTNPNLGRTIGDVINARYGRRDVLRGVLGVSATTALFGTSALIAPRQAGAAGTATSNYNFEELTWGNDETHHIAKGYDADVLLRWGDPITADAPEFDVMNQTAEAQLKQFGYNNDYVGFTALNDDGTRGLLCVNHEYTNEEVMFPGLGRQDRDGFAGMTKELVDIEMAAHGGTVVEIAQGADGKWALVRDSGYNRRITPLNTEMTIDGPAAGHPRMQTNADPEGMTVIGTVNNCAGGMTPWGTYLMAEENFHKDEKK
;
A
#
# COMPACT_ATOMS: atom_id res chain seq x y z
N MET A 1 -4.12 -25.97 -6.04
CA MET A 1 -2.64 -26.04 -5.98
C MET A 1 -2.25 -25.82 -4.53
N ASN A 2 -1.36 -26.61 -3.94
CA ASN A 2 -0.98 -26.41 -2.53
C ASN A 2 0.29 -25.54 -2.43
N ARG A 3 0.55 -24.92 -1.28
CA ARG A 3 1.71 -24.02 -1.06
C ARG A 3 3.07 -24.62 -1.47
N LYS A 4 3.25 -25.94 -1.34
CA LYS A 4 4.51 -26.60 -1.75
C LYS A 4 4.64 -26.69 -3.27
N ASP A 5 3.52 -26.79 -3.99
CA ASP A 5 3.54 -26.88 -5.45
C ASP A 5 3.95 -25.53 -6.06
N ILE A 6 3.43 -24.42 -5.52
CA ILE A 6 3.70 -23.05 -6.00
C ILE A 6 5.15 -22.64 -5.72
N ILE A 7 5.65 -22.90 -4.51
CA ILE A 7 7.05 -22.56 -4.14
C ILE A 7 8.07 -23.27 -5.03
N ASN A 8 7.73 -24.42 -5.61
CA ASN A 8 8.61 -25.19 -6.47
C ASN A 8 8.33 -24.98 -7.97
N ASP A 9 7.44 -24.05 -8.34
CA ASP A 9 7.13 -23.77 -9.74
C ASP A 9 8.34 -23.09 -10.42
N PRO A 10 8.90 -23.66 -11.51
CA PRO A 10 10.02 -23.07 -12.23
C PRO A 10 9.69 -21.75 -12.93
N GLY A 11 8.40 -21.41 -13.09
CA GLY A 11 7.93 -20.14 -13.62
C GLY A 11 7.94 -18.98 -12.62
N ILE A 12 8.22 -19.27 -11.33
CA ILE A 12 8.20 -18.26 -10.27
C ILE A 12 9.63 -17.84 -9.89
N GLY A 13 9.89 -16.54 -10.00
CA GLY A 13 11.19 -15.91 -9.88
C GLY A 13 11.76 -15.96 -8.47
N ASN A 14 10.92 -15.80 -7.44
CA ASN A 14 11.33 -15.83 -6.03
C ASN A 14 10.20 -16.30 -5.09
N LYS A 15 10.53 -16.50 -3.81
CA LYS A 15 9.58 -16.98 -2.82
C LYS A 15 8.48 -15.96 -2.47
N ALA A 16 8.73 -14.65 -2.58
CA ALA A 16 7.70 -13.63 -2.37
C ALA A 16 6.59 -13.75 -3.41
N GLU A 17 6.97 -13.81 -4.69
CA GLU A 17 6.06 -14.03 -5.83
C GLU A 17 5.28 -15.36 -5.70
N ALA A 18 5.93 -16.42 -5.22
CA ALA A 18 5.26 -17.70 -4.97
C ALA A 18 4.14 -17.59 -3.95
N TYR A 19 4.29 -16.69 -2.99
CA TYR A 19 3.28 -16.50 -1.99
C TYR A 19 2.17 -15.54 -2.43
N GLU A 20 2.48 -14.50 -3.21
CA GLU A 20 1.43 -13.68 -3.84
C GLU A 20 0.48 -14.57 -4.65
N ALA A 21 1.05 -15.44 -5.49
CA ALA A 21 0.28 -16.39 -6.26
C ALA A 21 -0.53 -17.39 -5.40
N PHE A 22 -0.11 -17.64 -4.14
CA PHE A 22 -0.84 -18.51 -3.22
C PHE A 22 -1.99 -17.76 -2.52
N ASP A 23 -1.78 -16.52 -2.12
CA ASP A 23 -2.79 -15.72 -1.41
C ASP A 23 -3.93 -15.26 -2.34
N ASP A 24 -3.65 -15.17 -3.64
CA ASP A 24 -4.66 -15.03 -4.70
C ASP A 24 -5.61 -16.23 -4.82
N ILE A 25 -5.35 -17.35 -4.12
CA ILE A 25 -6.25 -18.49 -4.06
C ILE A 25 -7.30 -18.25 -2.96
N PRO A 26 -8.60 -18.09 -3.29
CA PRO A 26 -9.62 -17.80 -2.29
C PRO A 26 -9.71 -18.90 -1.24
N THR A 27 -9.46 -18.56 0.02
CA THR A 27 -9.54 -19.49 1.16
C THR A 27 -10.93 -19.56 1.78
N ASN A 28 -11.82 -18.63 1.44
CA ASN A 28 -13.20 -18.63 1.90
C ASN A 28 -14.09 -19.47 0.95
N PRO A 29 -14.62 -20.63 1.39
CA PRO A 29 -15.52 -21.46 0.57
C PRO A 29 -16.92 -20.82 0.39
N ASN A 30 -17.23 -19.77 1.15
CA ASN A 30 -18.52 -19.10 1.10
C ASN A 30 -18.49 -17.92 0.12
N LEU A 31 -18.76 -18.22 -1.15
CA LEU A 31 -18.98 -17.25 -2.23
C LEU A 31 -20.40 -16.65 -2.21
N GLY A 32 -21.25 -17.04 -1.25
CA GLY A 32 -22.67 -16.66 -1.22
C GLY A 32 -22.93 -15.23 -0.74
N ARG A 33 -21.93 -14.55 -0.19
CA ARG A 33 -22.01 -13.14 0.23
C ARG A 33 -20.69 -12.44 -0.04
N THR A 34 -20.75 -11.36 -0.79
CA THR A 34 -19.63 -10.45 -1.02
C THR A 34 -19.40 -9.55 0.20
N ILE A 35 -18.23 -8.90 0.30
CA ILE A 35 -18.02 -7.81 1.27
C ILE A 35 -19.05 -6.70 1.10
N GLY A 36 -19.47 -6.44 -0.14
CA GLY A 36 -20.57 -5.53 -0.47
C GLY A 36 -21.89 -5.93 0.19
N ASP A 37 -22.21 -7.22 0.27
CA ASP A 37 -23.41 -7.71 0.96
C ASP A 37 -23.35 -7.51 2.48
N VAL A 38 -22.17 -7.64 3.08
CA VAL A 38 -21.95 -7.39 4.51
C VAL A 38 -22.07 -5.91 4.82
N ILE A 39 -21.47 -5.06 3.99
CA ILE A 39 -21.58 -3.60 4.04
C ILE A 39 -23.05 -3.20 3.89
N ASN A 40 -23.74 -3.67 2.84
CA ASN A 40 -25.16 -3.40 2.60
C ASN A 40 -26.05 -3.89 3.74
N ALA A 41 -25.77 -5.02 4.38
CA ALA A 41 -26.53 -5.47 5.55
C ALA A 41 -26.38 -4.52 6.75
N ARG A 42 -25.22 -3.88 6.92
CA ARG A 42 -24.96 -2.89 7.99
C ARG A 42 -25.53 -1.51 7.67
N TYR A 43 -25.41 -1.06 6.42
CA TYR A 43 -25.97 0.23 5.97
C TYR A 43 -27.48 0.15 5.78
N GLY A 44 -28.03 -0.93 5.23
CA GLY A 44 -29.48 -1.13 5.10
C GLY A 44 -30.24 -1.06 6.43
N ARG A 45 -29.64 -1.50 7.54
CA ARG A 45 -30.21 -1.31 8.88
C ARG A 45 -30.20 0.15 9.35
N ARG A 46 -29.14 0.90 9.02
CA ARG A 46 -29.02 2.34 9.33
C ARG A 46 -29.90 3.21 8.42
N ASP A 47 -30.06 2.84 7.16
CA ASP A 47 -30.92 3.54 6.20
C ASP A 47 -32.41 3.26 6.47
N VAL A 48 -32.77 2.08 6.99
CA VAL A 48 -34.12 1.83 7.52
C VAL A 48 -34.38 2.70 8.76
N LEU A 49 -33.43 2.81 9.70
CA LEU A 49 -33.57 3.68 10.88
C LEU A 49 -33.59 5.17 10.52
N ARG A 50 -32.76 5.62 9.58
CA ARG A 50 -32.80 6.98 9.03
C ARG A 50 -34.06 7.24 8.19
N GLY A 51 -34.55 6.24 7.48
CA GLY A 51 -35.78 6.30 6.70
C GLY A 51 -37.02 6.45 7.58
N VAL A 52 -37.11 5.71 8.69
CA VAL A 52 -38.22 5.82 9.66
C VAL A 52 -38.22 7.19 10.37
N LEU A 53 -37.05 7.75 10.69
CA LEU A 53 -36.93 9.10 11.26
C LEU A 53 -37.16 10.22 10.22
N GLY A 54 -36.69 10.02 8.98
CA GLY A 54 -36.82 10.98 7.88
C GLY A 54 -38.26 11.14 7.39
N VAL A 55 -39.00 10.04 7.20
CA VAL A 55 -40.41 10.06 6.76
C VAL A 55 -41.29 10.85 7.75
N SER A 56 -40.98 10.78 9.04
CA SER A 56 -41.72 11.51 10.09
C SER A 56 -41.47 13.03 10.03
N ALA A 57 -40.24 13.45 9.72
CA ALA A 57 -39.85 14.86 9.66
C ALA A 57 -40.20 15.54 8.31
N THR A 58 -40.09 14.83 7.19
CA THR A 58 -40.34 15.40 5.84
C THR A 58 -41.83 15.59 5.55
N THR A 59 -42.70 14.72 6.09
CA THR A 59 -44.17 14.83 5.90
C THR A 59 -44.76 16.05 6.61
N ALA A 60 -44.14 16.51 7.70
CA ALA A 60 -44.58 17.70 8.44
C ALA A 60 -44.16 19.03 7.80
N LEU A 61 -43.13 19.05 6.93
CA LEU A 61 -42.54 20.28 6.39
C LEU A 61 -42.87 20.57 4.92
N PHE A 62 -43.18 19.57 4.07
CA PHE A 62 -43.22 19.78 2.61
C PHE A 62 -44.42 19.23 1.82
N GLY A 63 -45.40 18.57 2.45
CA GLY A 63 -46.58 18.06 1.74
C GLY A 63 -46.28 17.03 0.63
N THR A 64 -47.30 16.62 -0.13
CA THR A 64 -47.30 15.47 -1.07
C THR A 64 -46.34 15.56 -2.26
N SER A 65 -45.53 16.60 -2.37
CA SER A 65 -44.58 16.82 -3.47
C SER A 65 -43.34 15.92 -3.42
N ALA A 66 -43.12 15.20 -2.30
CA ALA A 66 -42.00 14.27 -2.11
C ALA A 66 -42.22 12.86 -2.70
N LEU A 67 -43.34 12.61 -3.40
CA LEU A 67 -43.66 11.31 -4.01
C LEU A 67 -43.30 11.20 -5.50
N ILE A 68 -42.46 12.09 -6.03
CA ILE A 68 -41.92 11.91 -7.39
C ILE A 68 -40.86 10.80 -7.31
N ALA A 69 -41.27 9.59 -7.69
CA ALA A 69 -40.42 8.42 -7.82
C ALA A 69 -39.12 8.76 -8.57
N PRO A 70 -37.96 8.20 -8.18
CA PRO A 70 -36.75 8.38 -8.95
C PRO A 70 -37.00 7.84 -10.36
N ARG A 71 -36.92 8.71 -11.36
CA ARG A 71 -36.86 8.28 -12.76
C ARG A 71 -35.70 7.30 -12.87
N GLN A 72 -36.01 6.08 -13.30
CA GLN A 72 -35.05 5.09 -13.75
C GLN A 72 -34.04 5.81 -14.66
N ALA A 73 -32.78 5.89 -14.22
CA ALA A 73 -31.72 6.48 -15.02
C ALA A 73 -31.63 5.66 -16.31
N GLY A 74 -32.06 6.25 -17.42
CA GLY A 74 -31.95 5.64 -18.73
C GLY A 74 -30.48 5.56 -19.11
N ALA A 75 -29.87 4.39 -18.94
CA ALA A 75 -28.62 4.06 -19.59
C ALA A 75 -28.92 3.84 -21.09
N ALA A 76 -29.04 4.94 -21.83
CA ALA A 76 -29.14 4.92 -23.28
C ALA A 76 -28.55 6.20 -23.86
N GLY A 77 -27.29 6.11 -24.27
CA GLY A 77 -26.57 7.07 -25.07
C GLY A 77 -25.18 6.51 -25.26
N THR A 78 -24.77 6.27 -26.50
CA THR A 78 -23.41 5.91 -26.91
C THR A 78 -22.40 6.73 -26.10
N ALA A 79 -21.85 6.16 -25.05
CA ALA A 79 -20.85 6.82 -24.25
C ALA A 79 -19.61 6.92 -25.13
N THR A 80 -19.31 8.12 -25.63
CA THR A 80 -17.95 8.47 -26.00
C THR A 80 -17.07 8.01 -24.85
N SER A 81 -16.17 7.08 -25.13
CA SER A 81 -15.22 6.58 -24.14
C SER A 81 -14.56 7.78 -23.47
N ASN A 82 -14.53 7.80 -22.13
CA ASN A 82 -13.76 8.81 -21.40
C ASN A 82 -12.23 8.65 -21.66
N TYR A 83 -11.83 7.52 -22.27
CA TYR A 83 -10.45 7.26 -22.68
C TYR A 83 -10.20 7.88 -24.06
N ASN A 84 -9.41 8.96 -24.08
CA ASN A 84 -9.04 9.69 -25.29
C ASN A 84 -7.61 9.34 -25.77
N PHE A 85 -7.21 8.09 -25.63
CA PHE A 85 -5.91 7.59 -26.07
C PHE A 85 -6.08 6.30 -26.87
N GLU A 86 -5.13 6.03 -27.76
CA GLU A 86 -5.06 4.77 -28.50
C GLU A 86 -4.58 3.66 -27.56
N GLU A 87 -5.36 2.58 -27.46
CA GLU A 87 -5.02 1.42 -26.64
C GLU A 87 -3.68 0.82 -27.08
N LEU A 88 -2.83 0.51 -26.10
CA LEU A 88 -1.52 -0.10 -26.35
C LEU A 88 -1.70 -1.56 -26.78
N THR A 89 -0.83 -2.02 -27.68
CA THR A 89 -0.73 -3.46 -27.97
C THR A 89 -0.02 -4.14 -26.81
N TRP A 90 -0.60 -5.25 -26.33
CA TRP A 90 0.07 -6.09 -25.34
C TRP A 90 1.45 -6.56 -25.86
N GLY A 91 2.44 -6.54 -24.96
CA GLY A 91 3.81 -6.99 -25.21
C GLY A 91 4.53 -7.32 -23.90
N ASN A 92 5.68 -7.98 -24.00
CA ASN A 92 6.57 -8.27 -22.88
C ASN A 92 8.02 -8.01 -23.34
N ASP A 93 8.56 -6.85 -22.98
CA ASP A 93 9.92 -6.42 -23.27
C ASP A 93 10.42 -5.47 -22.18
N GLU A 94 11.65 -4.97 -22.31
CA GLU A 94 12.34 -4.14 -21.31
C GLU A 94 11.88 -2.67 -21.29
N THR A 95 10.90 -2.29 -22.12
CA THR A 95 10.49 -0.89 -22.29
C THR A 95 9.14 -0.60 -21.66
N HIS A 96 9.04 0.55 -20.99
CA HIS A 96 7.78 1.07 -20.48
C HIS A 96 7.01 1.73 -21.63
N HIS A 97 6.09 0.99 -22.25
CA HIS A 97 5.25 1.50 -23.34
C HIS A 97 4.15 2.42 -22.80
N ILE A 98 4.01 3.60 -23.41
CA ILE A 98 3.06 4.64 -23.01
C ILE A 98 2.28 5.10 -24.26
N ALA A 99 1.01 5.46 -24.08
CA ALA A 99 0.17 5.93 -25.17
C ALA A 99 0.74 7.18 -25.83
N LYS A 100 0.54 7.32 -27.14
CA LYS A 100 1.01 8.47 -27.91
C LYS A 100 0.44 9.78 -27.34
N GLY A 101 1.32 10.77 -27.12
CA GLY A 101 0.95 12.07 -26.58
C GLY A 101 1.02 12.16 -25.05
N TYR A 102 1.45 11.07 -24.39
CA TYR A 102 1.74 11.01 -22.96
C TYR A 102 3.23 10.76 -22.73
N ASP A 103 3.69 11.12 -21.54
CA ASP A 103 5.03 10.86 -21.02
C ASP A 103 4.96 10.21 -19.63
N ALA A 104 6.05 9.60 -19.20
CA ALA A 104 6.25 9.20 -17.82
C ALA A 104 7.65 9.59 -17.39
N ASP A 105 7.74 10.11 -16.17
CA ASP A 105 8.99 10.43 -15.50
C ASP A 105 9.12 9.55 -14.26
N VAL A 106 10.35 9.18 -13.92
CA VAL A 106 10.66 8.53 -12.65
C VAL A 106 10.67 9.58 -11.55
N LEU A 107 9.71 9.50 -10.61
CA LEU A 107 9.64 10.41 -9.48
C LEU A 107 10.62 10.04 -8.36
N LEU A 108 10.58 8.78 -7.91
CA LEU A 108 11.43 8.22 -6.87
C LEU A 108 11.77 6.76 -7.18
N ARG A 109 12.95 6.33 -6.77
CA ARG A 109 13.50 4.98 -6.87
C ARG A 109 13.92 4.48 -5.51
N TRP A 110 13.98 3.15 -5.33
CA TRP A 110 14.65 2.58 -4.17
C TRP A 110 16.05 3.19 -3.99
N GLY A 111 16.35 3.60 -2.75
CA GLY A 111 17.63 4.21 -2.42
C GLY A 111 17.67 5.72 -2.60
N ASP A 112 16.70 6.33 -3.31
CA ASP A 112 16.70 7.78 -3.48
C ASP A 112 16.65 8.47 -2.10
N PRO A 113 17.55 9.43 -1.81
CA PRO A 113 17.62 10.04 -0.49
C PRO A 113 16.41 10.94 -0.24
N ILE A 114 15.65 10.67 0.82
CA ILE A 114 14.41 11.40 1.09
C ILE A 114 14.58 12.53 2.11
N THR A 115 15.66 12.54 2.90
CA THR A 115 15.97 13.65 3.82
C THR A 115 17.20 14.42 3.36
N ALA A 116 17.34 15.66 3.85
CA ALA A 116 18.48 16.52 3.52
C ALA A 116 19.84 15.92 3.94
N ASP A 117 19.87 15.12 5.00
CA ASP A 117 21.06 14.47 5.57
C ASP A 117 21.22 12.99 5.14
N ALA A 118 20.33 12.49 4.28
CA ALA A 118 20.42 11.14 3.75
C ALA A 118 21.62 11.02 2.79
N PRO A 119 22.44 9.97 2.92
CA PRO A 119 23.52 9.72 1.96
C PRO A 119 22.93 9.31 0.61
N GLU A 120 23.69 9.54 -0.47
CA GLU A 120 23.35 9.02 -1.79
C GLU A 120 23.39 7.49 -1.79
N PHE A 121 22.56 6.88 -2.63
CA PHE A 121 22.46 5.43 -2.72
C PHE A 121 23.76 4.80 -3.21
N ASP A 122 24.28 3.84 -2.46
CA ASP A 122 25.43 3.04 -2.84
C ASP A 122 25.16 1.56 -2.54
N VAL A 123 24.74 0.82 -3.58
CA VAL A 123 24.43 -0.62 -3.48
C VAL A 123 25.63 -1.45 -3.02
N MET A 124 26.86 -0.99 -3.25
CA MET A 124 28.07 -1.72 -2.85
C MET A 124 28.42 -1.53 -1.38
N ASN A 125 27.89 -0.48 -0.74
CA ASN A 125 28.19 -0.09 0.65
C ASN A 125 26.93 0.32 1.42
N GLN A 126 25.79 -0.31 1.12
CA GLN A 126 24.53 0.04 1.74
C GLN A 126 24.53 -0.30 3.24
N THR A 127 23.88 0.53 4.06
CA THR A 127 23.69 0.27 5.50
C THR A 127 22.24 0.51 5.90
N ALA A 128 21.82 -0.07 7.03
CA ALA A 128 20.48 0.14 7.56
C ALA A 128 20.25 1.63 7.91
N GLU A 129 21.26 2.31 8.45
CA GLU A 129 21.18 3.73 8.80
C GLU A 129 20.99 4.63 7.58
N ALA A 130 21.62 4.30 6.45
CA ALA A 130 21.40 4.97 5.18
C ALA A 130 20.00 4.67 4.65
N GLN A 131 19.61 3.40 4.61
CA GLN A 131 18.31 2.95 4.10
C GLN A 131 17.13 3.55 4.89
N LEU A 132 17.27 3.78 6.20
CA LEU A 132 16.28 4.45 7.05
C LEU A 132 15.99 5.92 6.65
N LYS A 133 16.81 6.51 5.78
CA LYS A 133 16.64 7.87 5.24
C LYS A 133 16.47 7.91 3.72
N GLN A 134 16.33 6.75 3.10
CA GLN A 134 16.17 6.57 1.66
C GLN A 134 14.81 5.92 1.37
N PHE A 135 14.30 6.15 0.18
CA PHE A 135 13.08 5.52 -0.32
C PHE A 135 13.23 3.98 -0.30
N GLY A 136 12.18 3.29 0.15
CA GLY A 136 12.21 1.84 0.35
C GLY A 136 12.17 1.02 -0.95
N TYR A 137 12.20 -0.29 -0.80
CA TYR A 137 12.23 -1.26 -1.91
C TYR A 137 10.80 -1.69 -2.31
N ASN A 138 10.61 -2.18 -3.55
CA ASN A 138 9.33 -2.63 -4.11
C ASN A 138 8.14 -1.80 -3.64
N ASN A 139 8.06 -0.58 -4.17
CA ASN A 139 6.95 0.30 -3.87
C ASN A 139 5.63 -0.32 -4.31
N ASP A 140 4.65 -0.32 -3.41
CA ASP A 140 3.30 -0.77 -3.70
C ASP A 140 2.34 0.43 -3.61
N TYR A 141 1.34 0.40 -2.73
CA TYR A 141 0.31 1.41 -2.64
C TYR A 141 0.88 2.83 -2.62
N VAL A 142 0.27 3.71 -3.42
CA VAL A 142 0.58 5.13 -3.47
C VAL A 142 -0.66 5.93 -3.10
N GLY A 143 -0.59 6.63 -1.97
CA GLY A 143 -1.56 7.63 -1.52
C GLY A 143 -1.05 9.05 -1.76
N PHE A 144 -1.94 9.97 -2.12
CA PHE A 144 -1.63 11.38 -2.26
C PHE A 144 -2.57 12.22 -1.40
N THR A 145 -2.02 13.19 -0.67
CA THR A 145 -2.80 14.25 -0.01
C THR A 145 -2.24 15.61 -0.37
N ALA A 146 -3.08 16.48 -0.91
CA ALA A 146 -2.68 17.84 -1.27
C ALA A 146 -2.32 18.65 -0.01
N LEU A 147 -1.31 19.51 -0.14
CA LEU A 147 -0.89 20.50 0.87
C LEU A 147 -1.30 21.94 0.47
N ASN A 148 -1.83 22.12 -0.73
CA ASN A 148 -2.33 23.37 -1.26
C ASN A 148 -3.61 23.16 -2.08
N ASP A 149 -4.41 24.22 -2.22
CA ASP A 149 -5.73 24.17 -2.86
C ASP A 149 -5.67 23.80 -4.35
N ASP A 150 -4.57 24.17 -5.02
CA ASP A 150 -4.28 23.85 -6.42
C ASP A 150 -3.76 22.43 -6.63
N GLY A 151 -3.45 21.71 -5.55
CA GLY A 151 -3.01 20.31 -5.62
C GLY A 151 -1.68 20.11 -6.34
N THR A 152 -0.86 21.15 -6.48
CA THR A 152 0.48 21.12 -7.08
C THR A 152 1.59 20.83 -6.06
N ARG A 153 1.22 20.66 -4.79
CA ARG A 153 2.11 20.29 -3.69
C ARG A 153 1.37 19.32 -2.80
N GLY A 154 2.02 18.25 -2.35
CA GLY A 154 1.34 17.22 -1.58
C GLY A 154 2.30 16.29 -0.86
N LEU A 155 1.74 15.46 0.02
CA LEU A 155 2.43 14.31 0.57
C LEU A 155 2.09 13.08 -0.25
N LEU A 156 3.13 12.36 -0.64
CA LEU A 156 3.05 11.01 -1.18
C LEU A 156 3.30 10.03 -0.03
N CYS A 157 2.36 9.12 0.19
CA CYS A 157 2.45 8.04 1.17
C CYS A 157 2.60 6.74 0.38
N VAL A 158 3.76 6.10 0.48
CA VAL A 158 4.11 4.94 -0.35
C VAL A 158 4.44 3.75 0.53
N ASN A 159 3.84 2.60 0.23
CA ASN A 159 4.20 1.32 0.87
C ASN A 159 5.44 0.71 0.24
N HIS A 160 6.13 -0.13 1.03
CA HIS A 160 7.28 -0.92 0.62
C HIS A 160 7.08 -2.36 1.10
N GLU A 161 6.73 -3.22 0.15
CA GLU A 161 6.10 -4.49 0.45
C GLU A 161 7.10 -5.57 0.79
N TYR A 162 8.08 -5.83 -0.08
CA TYR A 162 9.06 -6.90 0.11
C TYR A 162 10.44 -6.51 -0.43
N THR A 163 11.44 -7.33 -0.15
CA THR A 163 12.81 -7.19 -0.69
C THR A 163 13.20 -8.38 -1.56
N ASN A 164 14.21 -8.16 -2.39
CA ASN A 164 14.85 -9.19 -3.22
C ASN A 164 16.34 -9.21 -2.88
N GLU A 165 16.77 -10.12 -2.01
CA GLU A 165 18.14 -10.15 -1.50
C GLU A 165 19.18 -10.33 -2.61
N GLU A 166 18.83 -11.07 -3.66
CA GLU A 166 19.67 -11.34 -4.83
C GLU A 166 19.91 -10.09 -5.69
N VAL A 167 19.02 -9.11 -5.61
CA VAL A 167 19.11 -7.83 -6.32
C VAL A 167 19.70 -6.76 -5.41
N MET A 168 19.39 -6.80 -4.11
CA MET A 168 19.86 -5.82 -3.14
C MET A 168 21.34 -5.97 -2.81
N PHE A 169 21.86 -7.20 -2.81
CA PHE A 169 23.21 -7.50 -2.31
C PHE A 169 24.09 -8.12 -3.40
N PRO A 170 24.96 -7.32 -4.04
CA PRO A 170 25.85 -7.80 -5.09
C PRO A 170 26.70 -9.00 -4.64
N GLY A 171 26.58 -10.11 -5.38
CA GLY A 171 27.35 -11.34 -5.13
C GLY A 171 26.76 -12.31 -4.10
N LEU A 172 25.66 -11.95 -3.43
CA LEU A 172 24.98 -12.85 -2.50
C LEU A 172 24.25 -13.98 -3.24
N GLY A 173 23.55 -13.64 -4.33
CA GLY A 173 22.67 -14.57 -5.05
C GLY A 173 21.41 -14.93 -4.25
N ARG A 174 20.52 -15.72 -4.88
CA ARG A 174 19.21 -16.10 -4.32
C ARG A 174 19.35 -17.00 -3.08
N GLN A 175 18.81 -16.57 -1.94
CA GLN A 175 19.01 -17.20 -0.62
C GLN A 175 17.83 -18.06 -0.16
N ASP A 176 16.63 -17.81 -0.66
CA ASP A 176 15.41 -18.55 -0.30
C ASP A 176 15.49 -20.08 -0.52
N ARG A 177 16.38 -20.56 -1.41
CA ARG A 177 16.65 -21.97 -1.70
C ARG A 177 17.69 -22.61 -0.79
N ASP A 178 18.50 -21.80 -0.11
CA ASP A 178 19.58 -22.25 0.78
C ASP A 178 19.28 -21.91 2.26
N GLY A 179 18.00 -21.76 2.60
CA GLY A 179 17.56 -21.47 3.96
C GLY A 179 18.14 -20.18 4.53
N PHE A 180 18.45 -19.21 3.66
CA PHE A 180 19.06 -17.94 4.03
C PHE A 180 20.46 -18.05 4.67
N ALA A 181 21.24 -19.07 4.32
CA ALA A 181 22.57 -19.32 4.91
C ALA A 181 23.57 -18.16 4.73
N GLY A 182 23.43 -17.36 3.67
CA GLY A 182 24.26 -16.17 3.42
C GLY A 182 23.78 -14.88 4.09
N MET A 183 22.58 -14.87 4.69
CA MET A 183 22.01 -13.67 5.31
C MET A 183 22.64 -13.41 6.68
N THR A 184 23.34 -12.29 6.81
CA THR A 184 23.86 -11.81 8.11
C THR A 184 22.83 -10.90 8.77
N LYS A 185 23.04 -10.61 10.06
CA LYS A 185 22.18 -9.66 10.78
C LYS A 185 22.18 -8.29 10.09
N GLU A 186 23.34 -7.85 9.62
CA GLU A 186 23.50 -6.56 8.94
C GLU A 186 22.70 -6.51 7.63
N LEU A 187 22.70 -7.59 6.84
CA LEU A 187 21.89 -7.67 5.63
C LEU A 187 20.40 -7.67 5.94
N VAL A 188 19.98 -8.44 6.94
CA VAL A 188 18.58 -8.47 7.41
C VAL A 188 18.15 -7.09 7.91
N ASP A 189 19.00 -6.36 8.63
CA ASP A 189 18.69 -5.01 9.08
C ASP A 189 18.51 -4.04 7.89
N ILE A 190 19.29 -4.18 6.82
CA ILE A 190 19.10 -3.39 5.59
C ILE A 190 17.76 -3.72 4.94
N GLU A 191 17.39 -4.99 4.84
CA GLU A 191 16.09 -5.40 4.29
C GLU A 191 14.93 -4.87 5.11
N MET A 192 15.00 -5.03 6.44
CA MET A 192 14.00 -4.48 7.36
C MET A 192 13.92 -2.96 7.23
N ALA A 193 15.04 -2.25 7.08
CA ALA A 193 15.05 -0.81 6.83
C ALA A 193 14.43 -0.44 5.47
N ALA A 194 14.36 -1.35 4.50
CA ALA A 194 13.80 -1.11 3.17
C ALA A 194 12.27 -1.35 3.09
N HIS A 195 11.70 -2.09 4.05
CA HIS A 195 10.25 -2.33 4.18
C HIS A 195 9.49 -1.15 4.81
N GLY A 196 8.16 -1.26 4.86
CA GLY A 196 7.32 -0.37 5.64
C GLY A 196 6.65 0.68 4.76
N GLY A 197 6.89 1.95 5.08
CA GLY A 197 6.32 3.07 4.35
C GLY A 197 7.27 4.26 4.23
N THR A 198 7.07 5.05 3.19
CA THR A 198 7.70 6.35 2.98
C THR A 198 6.63 7.42 2.90
N VAL A 199 6.77 8.48 3.70
CA VAL A 199 6.02 9.72 3.53
C VAL A 199 7.00 10.76 3.01
N VAL A 200 6.69 11.39 1.88
CA VAL A 200 7.52 12.44 1.29
C VAL A 200 6.68 13.57 0.74
N GLU A 201 7.17 14.79 0.88
CA GLU A 201 6.60 15.94 0.20
C GLU A 201 7.08 16.00 -1.25
N ILE A 202 6.13 16.19 -2.17
CA ILE A 202 6.38 16.43 -3.58
C ILE A 202 5.74 17.75 -4.02
N ALA A 203 6.35 18.41 -4.99
CA ALA A 203 5.84 19.63 -5.58
C ALA A 203 6.04 19.61 -7.10
N GLN A 204 5.09 20.22 -7.81
CA GLN A 204 5.15 20.43 -9.25
C GLN A 204 5.94 21.71 -9.55
N GLY A 205 6.97 21.57 -10.38
CA GLY A 205 7.75 22.69 -10.89
C GLY A 205 7.00 23.51 -11.94
N ALA A 206 7.58 24.66 -12.31
CA ALA A 206 7.03 25.51 -13.37
C ALA A 206 7.04 24.86 -14.76
N ASP A 207 7.84 23.81 -14.93
CA ASP A 207 7.90 22.94 -16.11
C ASP A 207 6.80 21.86 -16.11
N GLY A 208 5.97 21.79 -15.06
CA GLY A 208 4.93 20.80 -14.89
C GLY A 208 5.42 19.45 -14.34
N LYS A 209 6.71 19.30 -14.05
CA LYS A 209 7.27 18.05 -13.52
C LYS A 209 7.18 17.99 -12.00
N TRP A 210 6.87 16.82 -11.47
CA TRP A 210 6.86 16.57 -10.03
C TRP A 210 8.26 16.22 -9.54
N ALA A 211 8.64 16.76 -8.37
CA ALA A 211 9.90 16.47 -7.72
C ALA A 211 9.74 16.38 -6.20
N LEU A 212 10.63 15.60 -5.57
CA LEU A 212 10.79 15.54 -4.13
C LEU A 212 11.24 16.89 -3.56
N VAL A 213 10.60 17.33 -2.48
CA VAL A 213 11.06 18.43 -1.64
C VAL A 213 11.95 17.84 -0.53
N ARG A 214 13.24 17.64 -0.82
CA ARG A 214 14.17 16.85 0.03
C ARG A 214 14.40 17.44 1.42
N ASP A 215 14.25 18.75 1.57
CA ASP A 215 14.38 19.47 2.84
C ASP A 215 13.06 19.59 3.62
N SER A 216 12.00 18.90 3.18
CA SER A 216 10.73 18.90 3.88
C SER A 216 10.80 18.16 5.22
N GLY A 217 10.27 18.81 6.26
CA GLY A 217 10.09 18.20 7.58
C GLY A 217 9.03 17.10 7.63
N TYR A 218 8.27 16.88 6.56
CA TYR A 218 7.34 15.76 6.45
C TYR A 218 8.01 14.45 6.03
N ASN A 219 9.22 14.52 5.45
CA ASN A 219 9.87 13.35 4.87
C ASN A 219 10.29 12.37 5.97
N ARG A 220 9.81 11.13 5.89
CA ARG A 220 10.06 10.12 6.91
C ARG A 220 9.89 8.70 6.39
N ARG A 221 10.69 7.78 6.94
CA ARG A 221 10.46 6.33 6.88
C ARG A 221 9.68 5.80 8.09
N ILE A 222 8.81 4.86 7.83
CA ILE A 222 8.07 4.01 8.79
C ILE A 222 8.60 2.60 8.55
N THR A 223 9.20 1.95 9.55
CA THR A 223 9.94 0.69 9.32
C THR A 223 9.77 -0.34 10.45
N PRO A 224 9.95 -1.64 10.17
CA PRO A 224 9.95 -2.72 11.16
C PRO A 224 11.13 -2.69 12.14
N LEU A 225 12.12 -1.80 11.97
CA LEU A 225 13.30 -1.76 12.86
C LEU A 225 13.07 -0.95 14.13
N ASN A 226 12.46 0.22 14.01
CA ASN A 226 12.52 1.23 15.06
C ASN A 226 11.27 2.10 15.20
N THR A 227 10.26 1.88 14.35
CA THR A 227 9.05 2.70 14.42
C THR A 227 8.12 2.12 15.46
N GLU A 228 8.15 2.67 16.67
CA GLU A 228 7.18 2.31 17.70
C GLU A 228 5.75 2.71 17.25
N MET A 229 4.82 1.77 17.39
CA MET A 229 3.41 1.93 17.02
C MET A 229 2.50 1.49 18.15
N THR A 230 1.39 2.19 18.32
CA THR A 230 0.35 1.84 19.28
C THR A 230 -0.60 0.79 18.69
N ILE A 231 -0.88 -0.26 19.45
CA ILE A 231 -1.98 -1.18 19.18
C ILE A 231 -3.24 -0.57 19.82
N ASP A 232 -4.25 -0.32 19.00
CA ASP A 232 -5.55 0.20 19.44
C ASP A 232 -6.70 -0.72 18.99
N GLY A 233 -7.91 -0.46 19.48
CA GLY A 233 -9.11 -1.23 19.20
C GLY A 233 -9.32 -2.41 20.15
N PRO A 234 -10.34 -3.26 19.89
CA PRO A 234 -10.79 -4.28 20.84
C PRO A 234 -9.77 -5.36 21.21
N ALA A 235 -8.70 -5.51 20.42
CA ALA A 235 -7.65 -6.49 20.67
C ALA A 235 -6.47 -5.91 21.49
N ALA A 236 -6.39 -4.59 21.64
CA ALA A 236 -5.33 -3.94 22.40
C ALA A 236 -5.33 -4.42 23.86
N GLY A 237 -4.15 -4.82 24.34
CA GLY A 237 -3.95 -5.35 25.69
C GLY A 237 -4.43 -6.78 25.92
N HIS A 238 -4.95 -7.45 24.89
CA HIS A 238 -5.37 -8.84 25.00
C HIS A 238 -4.14 -9.74 25.27
N PRO A 239 -4.23 -10.82 26.09
CA PRO A 239 -3.08 -11.68 26.41
C PRO A 239 -2.34 -12.29 25.21
N ARG A 240 -2.97 -12.36 24.04
CA ARG A 240 -2.35 -12.81 22.78
C ARG A 240 -1.49 -11.75 22.08
N MET A 241 -1.64 -10.49 22.46
CA MET A 241 -0.83 -9.38 21.96
C MET A 241 0.39 -9.12 22.84
N GLN A 242 0.48 -9.78 24.01
CA GLN A 242 1.57 -9.60 24.96
C GLN A 242 2.80 -10.41 24.56
N THR A 243 3.96 -9.78 24.68
CA THR A 243 5.26 -10.40 24.45
C THR A 243 6.20 -10.11 25.64
N ASN A 244 7.39 -10.69 25.64
CA ASN A 244 8.40 -10.32 26.66
C ASN A 244 8.86 -8.86 26.52
N ALA A 245 8.81 -8.29 25.31
CA ALA A 245 9.21 -6.92 25.03
C ALA A 245 8.09 -5.91 25.31
N ASP A 246 6.83 -6.34 25.14
CA ASP A 246 5.64 -5.58 25.48
C ASP A 246 4.67 -6.45 26.31
N PRO A 247 4.84 -6.47 27.65
CA PRO A 247 3.97 -7.22 28.54
C PRO A 247 2.55 -6.65 28.62
N GLU A 248 2.33 -5.41 28.20
CA GLU A 248 1.01 -4.78 28.22
C GLU A 248 0.20 -5.15 26.97
N GLY A 249 0.85 -5.45 25.84
CA GLY A 249 0.20 -5.80 24.57
C GLY A 249 -0.44 -4.60 23.87
N MET A 250 0.16 -3.43 24.05
CA MET A 250 -0.31 -2.11 23.63
C MET A 250 0.64 -1.43 22.65
N THR A 251 1.85 -1.97 22.46
CA THR A 251 2.91 -1.36 21.66
C THR A 251 3.61 -2.41 20.80
N VAL A 252 3.79 -2.10 19.52
CA VAL A 252 4.53 -2.95 18.57
C VAL A 252 5.63 -2.14 17.90
N ILE A 253 6.73 -2.81 17.52
CA ILE A 253 7.78 -2.20 16.72
C ILE A 253 7.51 -2.48 15.25
N GLY A 254 7.07 -1.42 14.59
CA GLY A 254 7.03 -1.26 13.16
C GLY A 254 5.91 -2.03 12.46
N THR A 255 6.07 -2.12 11.15
CA THR A 255 5.11 -2.73 10.23
C THR A 255 5.86 -3.33 9.06
N VAL A 256 5.36 -4.43 8.49
CA VAL A 256 6.05 -5.20 7.44
C VAL A 256 5.07 -5.76 6.42
N ASN A 257 5.58 -6.13 5.24
CA ASN A 257 4.80 -6.74 4.17
C ASN A 257 3.57 -5.89 3.81
N ASN A 258 3.83 -4.58 3.66
CA ASN A 258 2.83 -3.56 3.40
C ASN A 258 2.49 -3.54 1.92
N CYS A 259 1.34 -4.11 1.56
CA CYS A 259 0.87 -4.29 0.19
C CYS A 259 0.02 -3.07 -0.24
N ALA A 260 -1.29 -3.23 -0.20
CA ALA A 260 -2.26 -2.19 -0.49
C ALA A 260 -2.40 -1.16 0.65
N GLY A 261 -3.28 -0.18 0.43
CA GLY A 261 -3.53 0.86 1.40
C GLY A 261 -4.76 1.69 1.09
N GLY A 262 -4.88 2.80 1.81
CA GLY A 262 -5.97 3.75 1.62
C GLY A 262 -5.67 5.12 2.20
N MET A 263 -6.24 6.15 1.60
CA MET A 263 -6.32 7.48 2.18
C MET A 263 -7.72 7.70 2.73
N THR A 264 -7.82 8.07 4.01
CA THR A 264 -9.11 8.38 4.60
C THR A 264 -9.56 9.79 4.24
N PRO A 265 -10.88 10.07 4.25
CA PRO A 265 -11.40 11.43 4.00
C PRO A 265 -10.95 12.48 5.02
N TRP A 266 -10.37 12.08 6.14
CA TRP A 266 -9.84 12.97 7.18
C TRP A 266 -8.30 13.04 7.17
N GLY A 267 -7.67 12.64 6.06
CA GLY A 267 -6.25 12.88 5.81
C GLY A 267 -5.30 11.92 6.52
N THR A 268 -5.73 10.68 6.79
CA THR A 268 -4.85 9.64 7.35
C THR A 268 -4.50 8.59 6.31
N TYR A 269 -3.25 8.13 6.39
CA TYR A 269 -2.74 7.02 5.59
C TYR A 269 -3.01 5.68 6.29
N LEU A 270 -3.56 4.71 5.55
CA LEU A 270 -3.76 3.33 5.96
C LEU A 270 -2.78 2.43 5.22
N MET A 271 -1.94 1.72 5.98
CA MET A 271 -1.05 0.68 5.49
C MET A 271 -1.65 -0.69 5.81
N ALA A 272 -1.62 -1.63 4.87
CA ALA A 272 -2.14 -2.98 5.07
C ALA A 272 -1.01 -4.00 5.09
N GLU A 273 -0.79 -4.65 6.23
CA GLU A 273 0.08 -5.83 6.32
C GLU A 273 -0.67 -7.03 5.77
N GLU A 274 -0.13 -7.67 4.74
CA GLU A 274 -0.75 -8.85 4.14
C GLU A 274 0.01 -10.11 4.59
N ASN A 275 1.29 -10.10 4.26
CA ASN A 275 2.08 -11.30 4.10
C ASN A 275 3.08 -11.49 5.25
N PHE A 276 2.82 -10.86 6.40
CA PHE A 276 3.70 -10.78 7.58
C PHE A 276 4.11 -12.14 8.18
N HIS A 277 3.31 -13.19 7.97
CA HIS A 277 3.57 -14.53 8.48
C HIS A 277 4.64 -15.32 7.67
N LYS A 278 5.10 -14.79 6.54
CA LYS A 278 6.11 -15.42 5.68
C LYS A 278 7.48 -15.54 6.35
N ASP A 279 7.78 -14.62 7.26
CA ASP A 279 9.07 -14.52 7.96
C ASP A 279 9.16 -15.40 9.21
N GLU A 280 8.05 -16.03 9.62
CA GLU A 280 7.95 -16.77 10.88
C GLU A 280 8.33 -18.26 10.81
N LYS A 281 8.90 -18.76 9.71
CA LYS A 281 9.29 -20.18 9.65
C LYS A 281 10.76 -20.42 9.99
N LYS A 282 11.03 -20.49 11.30
CA LYS A 282 12.05 -21.39 11.85
C LYS A 282 11.37 -22.66 12.36
#